data_AF-A0A936PBC3-F1
#
_entry.id   AF-A0A936PBC3-F1
#
_cell.length_a   1.000
_cell.length_b   1.000
_cell.length_c   1.000
_cell.angle_alpha   90.00
_cell.angle_beta   90.00
_cell.angle_gamma   90.00
#
_symmetry.space_group_name_H-M   'P 1'
#
loop_
_entity.id
_entity.type
_entity.pdbx_description
1 polymer ?
#
loop_
_entity_poly.entity_id
_entity_poly.type
_entity_poly.pdbx_seq_one_letter_code
_entity_poly.pdbx_strand_id
1 'polypeptide(L)' 'MNLIEKVPDIKILGDAVPFVDRIREIIEVIQLFEDFEPRELEILARYMRAYRAPLGAEVIREG' A
#
# COMPACT_ATOMS: atom_id res chain seq x y z
N MET A 1 8.91 -15.04 8.16
CA MET A 1 8.22 -14.16 9.12
C MET A 1 7.99 -12.83 8.44
N ASN A 2 6.74 -12.39 8.32
CA ASN A 2 6.41 -11.12 7.68
C ASN A 2 6.65 -9.99 8.72
N LEU A 3 7.54 -9.04 8.45
CA LEU A 3 8.00 -8.05 9.43
C LEU A 3 6.85 -7.23 10.02
N ILE A 4 5.80 -7.04 9.22
CA ILE A 4 4.59 -6.27 9.55
C ILE A 4 3.81 -6.86 10.74
N GLU A 5 3.87 -8.18 10.97
CA GLU A 5 3.17 -8.84 12.09
C GLU A 5 3.73 -8.41 13.46
N LYS A 6 4.91 -7.77 13.49
CA LYS A 6 5.53 -7.24 14.71
C LYS A 6 5.07 -5.83 15.08
N VAL A 7 4.32 -5.14 14.20
CA VAL A 7 3.81 -3.80 14.50
C VAL A 7 2.63 -3.95 15.48
N PRO A 8 2.71 -3.39 16.70
CA PRO A 8 1.62 -3.49 17.67
C PRO A 8 0.32 -2.88 17.13
N ASP A 9 -0.80 -3.56 17.39
CA ASP A 9 -2.16 -3.14 17.04
C ASP A 9 -2.38 -2.82 15.54
N ILE A 10 -1.54 -3.38 14.65
CA ILE A 10 -1.74 -3.22 13.21
C ILE A 10 -2.98 -3.98 12.74
N LYS A 11 -3.87 -3.29 12.02
CA LYS A 11 -5.06 -3.91 11.44
C LYS A 11 -4.79 -4.30 9.99
N ILE A 12 -4.99 -5.57 9.68
CA ILE A 12 -4.93 -6.09 8.31
C ILE A 12 -6.21 -5.68 7.57
N LEU A 13 -6.06 -5.07 6.39
CA LEU A 13 -7.19 -4.64 5.54
C LEU A 13 -7.37 -5.52 4.30
N GLY A 14 -6.39 -6.38 3.98
CA GLY A 14 -6.45 -7.29 2.84
C GLY A 14 -5.56 -6.84 1.69
N ASP A 15 -6.01 -7.05 0.46
CA ASP A 15 -5.37 -6.48 -0.73
C ASP A 15 -5.64 -4.96 -0.84
N ALA A 16 -4.97 -4.30 -1.78
CA ALA A 16 -5.09 -2.87 -1.95
C ALA A 16 -6.15 -2.44 -2.99
N VAL A 17 -6.95 -3.36 -3.56
CA VAL A 17 -7.96 -3.04 -4.58
C VAL A 17 -8.93 -1.94 -4.12
N PRO A 18 -9.40 -1.91 -2.86
CA PRO A 18 -10.26 -0.83 -2.37
C PRO A 18 -9.60 0.56 -2.34
N PHE A 19 -8.29 0.65 -2.56
CA PHE A 19 -7.49 1.87 -2.47
C PHE A 19 -6.91 2.29 -3.84
N VAL A 20 -7.38 1.71 -4.95
CA VAL A 20 -6.86 1.97 -6.31
C VAL A 20 -6.89 3.45 -6.66
N ASP A 21 -7.97 4.18 -6.35
CA ASP A 21 -8.05 5.62 -6.62
C ASP A 21 -6.93 6.39 -5.91
N ARG A 22 -6.64 6.04 -4.66
CA ARG A 22 -5.57 6.68 -3.89
C ARG A 22 -4.18 6.29 -4.40
N ILE A 23 -4.01 5.05 -4.85
CA ILE A 23 -2.77 4.57 -5.47
C ILE A 23 -2.51 5.32 -6.78
N ARG A 24 -3.55 5.51 -7.59
CA ARG A 24 -3.49 6.26 -8.84
C ARG A 24 -3.00 7.69 -8.63
N GLU A 25 -3.58 8.42 -7.67
CA GLU A 25 -3.15 9.79 -7.34
C GLU A 25 -1.65 9.89 -7.00
N ILE A 26 -1.07 8.85 -6.40
CA ILE A 26 0.36 8.79 -6.06
C ILE A 26 1.19 8.44 -7.30
N ILE A 27 0.71 7.51 -8.12
CA ILE A 27 1.44 7.01 -9.30
C ILE A 27 1.49 8.07 -10.41
N GLU A 28 0.40 8.83 -10.63
CA GLU A 28 0.33 9.88 -11.65
C GLU A 28 1.35 11.02 -11.45
N VAL A 29 1.94 11.16 -10.26
CA VAL A 29 2.97 12.18 -9.96
C VAL A 29 4.40 11.62 -9.97
N ILE A 30 4.58 10.31 -10.19
CA ILE A 30 5.89 9.66 -10.26
C ILE A 30 6.34 9.66 -11.72
N GLN A 31 7.50 10.26 -11.99
CA GLN A 31 8.10 10.24 -13.32
C GLN A 31 8.27 8.80 -13.82
N LEU A 32 7.94 8.57 -15.10
CA LEU A 32 7.99 7.28 -15.80
C LEU A 32 6.82 6.33 -15.49
N PHE A 33 5.87 6.75 -14.65
CA PHE A 33 4.71 5.93 -14.27
C PHE A 33 3.37 6.60 -14.63
N GLU A 34 3.38 7.66 -15.46
CA GLU A 34 2.17 8.42 -15.79
C GLU A 34 1.17 7.64 -16.66
N ASP A 35 1.64 6.61 -17.38
CA ASP A 35 0.86 5.91 -18.41
C ASP A 35 0.08 4.68 -17.89
N PHE A 36 0.01 4.46 -16.58
CA PHE A 36 -0.71 3.32 -16.02
C PHE A 36 -2.23 3.42 -16.26
N GLU A 37 -2.80 2.44 -16.96
CA GLU A 37 -4.24 2.37 -17.14
C GLU A 37 -4.94 1.93 -15.83
N PRO A 38 -6.21 2.34 -15.59
CA PRO A 38 -6.94 1.95 -14.37
C PRO A 38 -6.97 0.44 -14.11
N ARG A 39 -7.05 -0.36 -15.16
CA ARG A 39 -7.05 -1.83 -15.05
C ARG A 39 -5.70 -2.38 -14.62
N GLU A 40 -4.60 -1.77 -15.04
CA GLU A 40 -3.25 -2.15 -14.64
C GLU A 40 -3.00 -1.82 -13.17
N LEU A 41 -3.55 -0.69 -12.70
CA LEU A 41 -3.52 -0.31 -11.29
C LEU A 41 -4.32 -1.27 -10.42
N GLU A 42 -5.50 -1.71 -10.86
CA GLU A 42 -6.26 -2.75 -10.16
C GLU A 42 -5.47 -4.07 -10.05
N ILE A 43 -4.77 -4.46 -11.13
CA ILE A 43 -3.93 -5.66 -11.12
C ILE A 43 -2.78 -5.49 -10.13
N LEU A 44 -2.07 -4.36 -10.19
CA LEU A 44 -0.99 -4.02 -9.24
C LEU A 44 -1.49 -4.08 -7.79
N ALA A 45 -2.66 -3.49 -7.52
CA ALA A 45 -3.25 -3.41 -6.19
C ALA A 45 -3.57 -4.79 -5.58
N ARG A 46 -3.85 -5.82 -6.39
CA ARG A 46 -4.03 -7.21 -5.92
C ARG A 46 -2.76 -7.83 -5.35
N TYR A 47 -1.58 -7.37 -5.79
CA TYR A 47 -0.29 -7.84 -5.28
C TYR A 47 0.18 -7.06 -4.05
N MET A 48 -0.51 -5.98 -3.69
CA MET A 48 -0.20 -5.16 -2.52
C MET A 48 -1.02 -5.62 -1.31
N ARG A 49 -0.49 -5.38 -0.11
CA ARG A 49 -1.22 -5.58 1.15
C ARG A 49 -1.48 -4.26 1.83
N ALA A 50 -2.72 -4.04 2.23
CA ALA A 50 -3.14 -2.83 2.94
C ALA A 50 -3.24 -3.08 4.45
N TYR A 51 -2.77 -2.10 5.22
CA TYR A 51 -2.75 -2.13 6.67
C TYR A 51 -3.20 -0.78 7.23
N ARG A 52 -3.78 -0.78 8.42
CA ARG A 52 -3.99 0.43 9.23
C ARG A 52 -3.13 0.33 10.47
N ALA A 53 -2.15 1.23 10.57
CA ALA A 53 -1.30 1.37 11.74
C ALA A 53 -1.91 2.37 12.75
N PRO A 54 -1.75 2.17 14.06
CA PRO A 54 -2.13 3.16 15.06
C PRO A 54 -1.21 4.40 15.02
N LEU A 55 -1.67 5.49 15.62
CA LEU A 55 -0.85 6.70 15.76
C LEU A 55 0.42 6.40 16.59
N GLY A 56 1.57 6.88 16.12
CA GLY A 56 2.86 6.65 16.78
C GLY A 56 3.47 5.28 16.49
N ALA A 57 2.85 4.45 15.64
CA ALA A 57 3.43 3.20 15.19
C ALA A 57 4.71 3.42 14.38
N GLU A 58 5.76 2.68 14.70
CA GLU A 58 6.96 2.59 13.88
C GLU A 58 6.68 1.62 12.71
N VAL A 59 6.54 2.18 11.49
CA VAL A 59 6.25 1.40 10.27
C VAL A 59 7.51 0.76 9.70
N ILE A 60 8.64 1.46 9.81
CA ILE A 60 9.96 1.00 9.36
C ILE A 60 10.95 1.31 10.48
N ARG A 61 11.77 0.32 10.82
CA ARG A 61 12.92 0.46 11.72
C ARG A 61 14.18 0.20 10.92
N GLU A 62 15.14 1.12 11.01
CA GLU A 62 16.46 0.94 10.44
C GLU A 62 17.25 -0.15 11.19
N GLY A 63 17.89 -1.06 10.46
CA GLY A 63 18.64 -2.22 10.98
C GLY A 63 18.33 -3.51 10.23
#